data_AF-A0A6J1W9N5-F1
#
_entry.id   AF-A0A6J1W9N5-F1
#
_cell.length_a   1.000
_cell.length_b   1.000
_cell.length_c   1.000
_cell.angle_alpha   90.00
_cell.angle_beta   90.00
_cell.angle_gamma   90.00
#
_symmetry.space_group_name_H-M   'P 1'
#
loop_
_entity.id
_entity.type
_entity.pdbx_description
1 polymer ?
#
loop_
_entity_poly.entity_id
_entity_poly.type
_entity_poly.pdbx_seq_one_letter_code
_entity_poly.pdbx_strand_id
1 'polypeptide(L)'
;MFTLVFCTFCITIHTGYGVTVPTLKLLDGRDIPTIALGTWLGNNTQGRVEPVGTEVEQAVKWAIDAGYRHIDTAFAYKIEDQVGRAVNAKIGGELKREDLFITTKLWNDAHALDAVVPALRESLRRLNLDYVDLYLIHWPVGQFSNLTYDYTDYVDTWKGMIEAKKQGLAKSIGVSNFNRQQIDRLIENGLETPAVLQVEVTNYYTTGSFKSFLKRRLHTYSPCRCS
;
A
#
# COMPACT_ATOMS: atom_id res chain seq x y z
N MET A 1 60.66 -16.89 12.81
CA MET A 1 59.78 -16.65 11.66
C MET A 1 58.63 -15.78 12.16
N PHE A 2 58.80 -14.47 12.07
CA PHE A 2 57.79 -13.47 12.47
C PHE A 2 56.91 -13.22 11.24
N THR A 3 55.61 -13.47 11.36
CA THR A 3 54.64 -12.97 10.38
C THR A 3 53.79 -11.92 11.08
N LEU A 4 54.20 -10.68 10.86
CA LEU A 4 53.43 -9.48 11.13
C LEU A 4 52.37 -9.38 10.01
N VAL A 5 51.08 -9.32 10.36
CA VAL A 5 50.01 -8.94 9.42
C VAL A 5 49.38 -7.67 9.96
N PHE A 6 49.63 -6.55 9.28
CA PHE A 6 48.90 -5.29 9.42
C PHE A 6 48.27 -4.97 8.07
N CYS A 7 46.95 -4.77 8.07
CA CYS A 7 46.06 -4.10 7.10
C CYS A 7 44.73 -4.88 7.09
N THR A 8 43.55 -4.29 7.25
CA THR A 8 43.13 -2.93 6.92
C THR A 8 41.98 -2.56 7.87
N PHE A 9 41.91 -1.28 8.23
CA PHE A 9 40.77 -0.64 8.88
C PHE A 9 39.42 -1.23 8.41
N CYS A 10 38.76 -2.02 9.27
CA CYS A 10 37.31 -2.07 9.26
C CYS A 10 36.83 -0.75 9.86
N ILE A 11 36.72 0.28 9.02
CA ILE A 11 35.77 1.34 9.27
C ILE A 11 34.40 0.67 9.08
N THR A 12 33.91 0.02 10.13
CA THR A 12 32.48 -0.22 10.26
C THR A 12 31.88 1.15 10.56
N ILE A 13 31.65 1.96 9.51
CA ILE A 13 30.65 3.00 9.61
C ILE A 13 29.33 2.25 9.70
N HIS A 14 28.93 1.89 10.92
CA HIS A 14 27.52 1.80 11.22
C HIS A 14 26.95 3.22 11.12
N THR A 15 26.63 3.66 9.90
CA THR A 15 25.57 4.65 9.69
C THR A 15 24.23 3.96 9.97
N GLY A 16 24.07 3.46 11.18
CA GLY A 16 22.92 2.68 11.62
C GLY A 16 22.00 3.52 12.48
N TYR A 17 21.85 4.81 12.23
CA TYR A 17 20.74 5.59 12.78
C TYR A 17 19.50 5.43 11.91
N GLY A 18 19.21 4.19 11.49
CA GLY A 18 17.94 3.86 10.85
C GLY A 18 16.83 3.96 11.88
N VAL A 19 15.77 4.71 11.56
CA VAL A 19 14.62 4.82 12.46
C VAL A 19 13.89 3.48 12.44
N THR A 20 13.77 2.82 13.59
CA THR A 20 12.91 1.64 13.71
C THR A 20 11.46 2.11 13.76
N VAL A 21 10.70 1.84 12.69
CA VAL A 21 9.26 2.16 12.60
C VAL A 21 8.48 1.08 13.36
N PRO A 22 7.65 1.43 14.37
CA PRO A 22 6.86 0.44 15.08
C PRO A 22 5.81 -0.19 14.15
N THR A 23 5.40 -1.42 14.48
CA THR A 23 4.37 -2.15 13.73
C THR A 23 3.06 -2.23 14.52
N LEU A 24 1.96 -2.44 13.80
CA LEU A 24 0.66 -2.80 14.37
C LEU A 24 0.25 -4.18 13.84
N LYS A 25 -0.46 -4.94 14.66
CA LYS A 25 -0.96 -6.26 14.27
C LYS A 25 -2.33 -6.15 13.64
N LEU A 26 -2.42 -6.43 12.34
CA LEU A 26 -3.66 -6.50 11.57
C LEU A 26 -4.59 -7.61 12.07
N LEU A 27 -5.88 -7.52 11.69
CA LEU A 27 -6.88 -8.52 12.07
C LEU A 27 -6.59 -9.92 11.53
N ASP A 28 -5.86 -10.02 10.42
CA ASP A 28 -5.41 -11.29 9.84
C ASP A 28 -4.06 -11.75 10.44
N GLY A 29 -3.60 -11.12 11.52
CA GLY A 29 -2.42 -11.49 12.31
C GLY A 29 -1.10 -10.93 11.78
N ARG A 30 -1.07 -10.37 10.56
CA ARG A 30 0.12 -9.80 9.94
C ARG A 30 0.50 -8.47 10.60
N ASP A 31 1.78 -8.14 10.59
CA ASP A 31 2.27 -6.87 11.11
C ASP A 31 2.40 -5.84 9.97
N ILE A 32 1.90 -4.62 10.21
CA ILE A 32 1.99 -3.48 9.29
C ILE A 32 2.86 -2.39 9.91
N PRO A 33 3.89 -1.87 9.22
CA PRO A 33 4.62 -0.70 9.70
C PRO A 33 3.72 0.52 9.75
N THR A 34 3.78 1.24 10.86
CA THR A 34 2.89 2.39 11.18
C THR A 34 3.10 3.62 10.32
N ILE A 35 4.23 3.72 9.63
CA ILE A 35 4.58 4.83 8.74
C ILE A 35 4.84 4.27 7.35
N ALA A 36 4.11 4.78 6.35
CA ALA A 36 4.31 4.45 4.95
C ALA A 36 4.80 5.66 4.15
N LEU A 37 5.70 5.46 3.19
CA LEU A 37 5.94 6.46 2.16
C LEU A 37 4.77 6.44 1.17
N GLY A 38 4.02 7.55 1.08
CA GLY A 38 3.01 7.74 0.03
C GLY A 38 3.65 8.16 -1.28
N THR A 39 3.20 7.59 -2.40
CA THR A 39 3.80 7.85 -3.73
C THR A 39 2.87 8.60 -4.68
N TRP A 40 1.82 9.25 -4.17
CA TRP A 40 0.96 10.12 -4.97
C TRP A 40 1.59 11.50 -5.14
N LEU A 41 1.70 11.98 -6.38
CA LEU A 41 2.35 13.27 -6.68
C LEU A 41 1.40 14.48 -6.58
N GLY A 42 0.10 14.23 -6.40
CA GLY A 42 -0.89 15.29 -6.34
C GLY A 42 -1.41 15.74 -7.71
N ASN A 43 -2.29 16.74 -7.64
CA ASN A 43 -2.80 17.46 -8.80
C ASN A 43 -2.37 18.94 -8.66
N ASN A 44 -2.10 19.60 -9.79
CA ASN A 44 -1.90 21.03 -9.87
C ASN A 44 -2.97 21.67 -10.79
N THR A 45 -2.81 22.95 -11.14
CA THR A 45 -3.76 23.68 -12.00
C THR A 45 -3.89 23.11 -13.42
N GLN A 46 -3.00 22.21 -13.83
CA GLN A 46 -2.96 21.57 -15.15
C GLN A 46 -3.41 20.12 -15.12
N GLY A 47 -3.83 19.61 -13.95
CA GLY A 47 -4.27 18.22 -13.75
C GLY A 47 -3.30 17.43 -12.88
N ARG A 48 -3.21 16.12 -13.11
CA ARG A 48 -2.29 15.24 -12.37
C ARG A 48 -0.84 15.68 -12.60
N VAL A 49 -0.06 15.71 -11.53
CA VAL A 49 1.40 15.88 -11.63
C VAL A 49 2.01 14.57 -12.10
N GLU A 50 2.65 14.58 -13.27
CA GLU A 50 3.41 13.43 -13.77
C GLU A 50 4.82 13.43 -13.17
N PRO A 51 5.42 12.25 -12.95
CA PRO A 51 6.79 12.18 -12.47
C PRO A 51 7.79 12.76 -13.49
N VAL A 52 8.80 13.46 -13.01
CA VAL A 52 9.97 13.89 -13.79
C VAL A 52 11.09 12.85 -13.63
N GLY A 53 11.42 12.17 -14.73
CA GLY A 53 12.49 11.17 -14.75
C GLY A 53 12.20 10.01 -13.78
N THR A 54 13.11 9.79 -12.82
CA THR A 54 13.06 8.67 -11.85
C THR A 54 12.85 9.16 -10.41
N GLU A 55 12.23 10.33 -10.22
CA GLU A 55 12.11 10.92 -8.88
C GLU A 55 11.38 10.03 -7.86
N VAL A 56 10.34 9.30 -8.27
CA VAL A 56 9.60 8.38 -7.38
C VAL A 56 10.47 7.17 -7.05
N GLU A 57 11.19 6.64 -8.03
CA GLU A 57 12.14 5.54 -7.80
C GLU A 57 13.21 5.96 -6.77
N GLN A 58 13.76 7.16 -6.91
CA GLN A 58 14.80 7.67 -6.01
C GLN A 58 14.25 7.94 -4.60
N ALA A 59 13.05 8.50 -4.48
CA ALA A 59 12.39 8.73 -3.20
C ALA A 59 12.13 7.42 -2.44
N VAL A 60 11.65 6.37 -3.14
CA VAL A 60 11.43 5.05 -2.54
C VAL A 60 12.76 4.43 -2.08
N LYS A 61 13.84 4.54 -2.87
CA LYS A 61 15.17 4.05 -2.47
C LYS A 61 15.65 4.75 -1.19
N TRP A 62 15.54 6.08 -1.11
CA TRP A 62 15.94 6.84 0.07
C TRP A 62 15.11 6.50 1.30
N ALA A 63 13.79 6.31 1.17
CA ALA A 63 12.96 5.91 2.29
C ALA A 63 13.38 4.54 2.83
N ILE A 64 13.64 3.56 1.95
CA ILE A 64 14.12 2.23 2.35
C ILE A 64 15.46 2.33 3.09
N ASP A 65 16.41 3.13 2.58
CA ASP A 65 17.70 3.40 3.22
C ASP A 65 17.56 4.07 4.59
N ALA A 66 16.57 4.95 4.74
CA ALA A 66 16.26 5.63 6.00
C ALA A 66 15.56 4.72 7.05
N GLY A 67 15.20 3.49 6.67
CA GLY A 67 14.54 2.52 7.56
C GLY A 67 13.04 2.33 7.31
N TYR A 68 12.45 2.98 6.32
CA TYR A 68 11.05 2.70 5.96
C TYR A 68 10.92 1.28 5.44
N ARG A 69 9.85 0.62 5.86
CA ARG A 69 9.48 -0.72 5.36
C ARG A 69 8.11 -0.73 4.72
N HIS A 70 7.33 0.34 4.78
CA HIS A 70 6.00 0.40 4.17
C HIS A 70 5.96 1.45 3.06
N ILE A 71 5.54 1.04 1.86
CA ILE A 71 5.34 1.90 0.70
C ILE A 71 3.87 1.82 0.27
N ASP A 72 3.20 2.97 0.18
CA ASP A 72 1.82 3.09 -0.27
C ASP A 72 1.77 3.68 -1.68
N THR A 73 1.30 2.87 -2.63
CA THR A 73 1.10 3.25 -4.01
C THR A 73 -0.32 2.91 -4.47
N ALA A 74 -0.64 3.11 -5.74
CA ALA A 74 -1.90 2.72 -6.36
C ALA A 74 -1.77 2.65 -7.87
N PHE A 75 -2.58 1.79 -8.52
CA PHE A 75 -2.66 1.73 -9.98
C PHE A 75 -2.97 3.09 -10.62
N ALA A 76 -3.83 3.88 -9.98
CA ALA A 76 -4.24 5.19 -10.45
C ALA A 76 -3.11 6.24 -10.44
N TYR A 77 -2.07 6.04 -9.63
CA TYR A 77 -0.95 6.98 -9.54
C TYR A 77 -0.03 6.91 -10.75
N LYS A 78 -0.14 5.84 -11.57
CA LYS A 78 0.65 5.63 -12.81
C LYS A 78 2.17 5.66 -12.60
N ILE A 79 2.63 5.27 -11.42
CA ILE A 79 4.06 5.24 -11.05
C ILE A 79 4.51 3.91 -10.40
N GLU A 80 3.66 2.88 -10.46
CA GLU A 80 3.98 1.56 -9.91
C GLU A 80 5.26 0.94 -10.50
N ASP A 81 5.61 1.29 -11.74
CA ASP A 81 6.86 0.87 -12.37
C ASP A 81 8.10 1.50 -11.72
N GLN A 82 8.03 2.77 -11.29
CA GLN A 82 9.10 3.43 -10.55
C GLN A 82 9.26 2.83 -9.15
N VAL A 83 8.13 2.58 -8.47
CA VAL A 83 8.13 1.88 -7.17
C VAL A 83 8.72 0.49 -7.32
N GLY A 84 8.32 -0.25 -8.35
CA GLY A 84 8.81 -1.58 -8.64
C GLY A 84 10.32 -1.63 -8.86
N ARG A 85 10.87 -0.73 -9.69
CA ARG A 85 12.32 -0.62 -9.90
C ARG A 85 13.08 -0.33 -8.61
N ALA A 86 12.56 0.58 -7.77
CA ALA A 86 13.18 0.90 -6.50
C ALA A 86 13.21 -0.28 -5.53
N VAL A 87 12.07 -0.95 -5.37
CA VAL A 87 11.95 -2.15 -4.52
C VAL A 87 12.88 -3.25 -5.01
N ASN A 88 12.83 -3.59 -6.31
CA ASN A 88 13.65 -4.63 -6.91
C ASN A 88 15.16 -4.33 -6.81
N ALA A 89 15.57 -3.05 -6.87
CA ALA A 89 16.97 -2.66 -6.70
C ALA A 89 17.45 -2.72 -5.24
N LYS A 90 16.53 -2.72 -4.26
CA LYS A 90 16.85 -2.79 -2.83
C LYS A 90 16.78 -4.20 -2.27
N ILE A 91 15.93 -5.05 -2.82
CA ILE A 91 15.86 -6.47 -2.44
C ILE A 91 16.98 -7.27 -3.10
N GLY A 92 17.41 -8.37 -2.47
CA GLY A 92 18.48 -9.24 -2.98
C GLY A 92 19.87 -8.92 -2.46
N GLY A 93 20.01 -7.81 -1.73
CA GLY A 93 21.15 -7.53 -0.84
C GLY A 93 20.83 -7.96 0.59
N GLU A 94 20.95 -7.02 1.54
CA GLU A 94 20.62 -7.25 2.95
C GLU A 94 19.11 -7.34 3.21
N LEU A 95 18.29 -6.75 2.34
CA LEU A 95 16.84 -6.79 2.42
C LEU A 95 16.26 -7.90 1.53
N LYS A 96 15.31 -8.62 2.09
CA LYS A 96 14.47 -9.58 1.38
C LYS A 96 13.14 -8.94 1.03
N ARG A 97 12.39 -9.55 0.10
CA ARG A 97 11.06 -9.05 -0.27
C ARG A 97 10.12 -9.03 0.93
N GLU A 98 10.19 -10.03 1.80
CA GLU A 98 9.39 -10.14 3.02
C GLU A 98 9.69 -9.07 4.08
N ASP A 99 10.81 -8.35 3.98
CA ASP A 99 11.12 -7.24 4.89
C ASP A 99 10.35 -5.97 4.53
N LEU A 100 9.76 -5.91 3.33
CA LEU A 100 8.99 -4.76 2.84
C LEU A 100 7.49 -5.06 2.85
N PHE A 101 6.71 -4.05 3.19
CA PHE A 101 5.26 -4.01 3.17
C PHE A 101 4.79 -3.11 2.03
N ILE A 102 4.34 -3.69 0.93
CA ILE A 102 3.90 -2.94 -0.26
C ILE A 102 2.38 -2.91 -0.33
N THR A 103 1.81 -1.71 -0.37
CA THR A 103 0.38 -1.47 -0.53
C THR A 103 0.09 -0.92 -1.92
N THR A 104 -0.87 -1.51 -2.64
CA THR A 104 -1.47 -0.91 -3.85
C THR A 104 -2.99 -0.97 -3.81
N LYS A 105 -3.66 -0.36 -4.80
CA LYS A 105 -5.10 -0.13 -4.78
C LYS A 105 -5.76 -0.40 -6.13
N LEU A 106 -6.87 -1.14 -6.10
CA LEU A 106 -7.80 -1.36 -7.20
C LEU A 106 -8.47 -0.05 -7.59
N TRP A 107 -8.40 0.35 -8.85
CA TRP A 107 -9.04 1.56 -9.33
C TRP A 107 -10.51 1.33 -9.73
N ASN A 108 -11.23 2.44 -9.88
CA ASN A 108 -12.68 2.47 -10.08
C ASN A 108 -13.13 1.77 -11.37
N ASP A 109 -12.23 1.56 -12.33
CA ASP A 109 -12.50 0.90 -13.62
C ASP A 109 -12.44 -0.63 -13.58
N ALA A 110 -12.23 -1.23 -12.41
CA ALA A 110 -12.10 -2.68 -12.26
C ALA A 110 -12.95 -3.24 -11.11
N HIS A 111 -14.18 -2.72 -10.93
CA HIS A 111 -15.06 -3.14 -9.85
C HIS A 111 -15.79 -4.47 -10.08
N ALA A 112 -15.98 -4.88 -11.35
CA ALA A 112 -16.55 -6.18 -11.68
C ALA A 112 -15.78 -7.32 -10.98
N LEU A 113 -16.50 -8.32 -10.46
CA LEU A 113 -15.93 -9.40 -9.64
C LEU A 113 -14.74 -10.09 -10.33
N ASP A 114 -14.86 -10.36 -11.62
CA ASP A 114 -13.85 -11.02 -12.45
C ASP A 114 -12.74 -10.07 -12.95
N ALA A 115 -12.91 -8.75 -12.82
CA ALA A 115 -11.91 -7.75 -13.18
C ALA A 115 -10.86 -7.51 -12.07
N VAL A 116 -11.19 -7.81 -10.80
CA VAL A 116 -10.32 -7.52 -9.65
C VAL A 116 -8.96 -8.24 -9.73
N VAL A 117 -8.98 -9.55 -9.99
CA VAL A 117 -7.74 -10.36 -10.07
C VAL A 117 -6.86 -9.94 -11.26
N PRO A 118 -7.39 -9.78 -12.48
CA PRO A 118 -6.64 -9.20 -13.60
C PRO A 118 -6.03 -7.83 -13.30
N ALA A 119 -6.79 -6.94 -12.65
CA ALA A 119 -6.30 -5.61 -12.29
C ALA A 119 -5.12 -5.68 -11.29
N LEU A 120 -5.21 -6.54 -10.27
CA LEU A 120 -4.08 -6.75 -9.37
C LEU A 120 -2.86 -7.35 -10.08
N ARG A 121 -3.07 -8.30 -11.00
CA ARG A 121 -1.96 -8.88 -11.79
C ARG A 121 -1.24 -7.84 -12.63
N GLU A 122 -1.97 -6.86 -13.19
CA GLU A 122 -1.35 -5.75 -13.90
C GLU A 122 -0.53 -4.85 -12.97
N SER A 123 -1.04 -4.53 -11.77
CA SER A 123 -0.25 -3.81 -10.75
C SER A 123 1.01 -4.60 -10.35
N LEU A 124 0.88 -5.90 -10.12
CA LEU A 124 2.02 -6.79 -9.81
C LEU A 124 3.06 -6.82 -10.93
N ARG A 125 2.61 -6.86 -12.19
CA ARG A 125 3.49 -6.77 -13.37
C ARG A 125 4.24 -5.44 -13.42
N ARG A 126 3.58 -4.32 -13.13
CA ARG A 126 4.21 -2.99 -13.07
C ARG A 126 5.22 -2.90 -11.93
N LEU A 127 4.84 -3.38 -10.75
CA LEU A 127 5.71 -3.43 -9.58
C LEU A 127 6.85 -4.44 -9.75
N ASN A 128 6.76 -5.36 -10.71
CA ASN A 128 7.62 -6.52 -10.86
C ASN A 128 7.72 -7.29 -9.53
N LEU A 129 6.56 -7.70 -8.99
CA LEU A 129 6.42 -8.44 -7.74
C LEU A 129 5.47 -9.63 -7.93
N ASP A 130 5.67 -10.69 -7.15
CA ASP A 130 4.75 -11.84 -7.15
C ASP A 130 3.51 -11.61 -6.27
N TYR A 131 3.63 -10.72 -5.27
CA TYR A 131 2.54 -10.36 -4.37
C TYR A 131 2.69 -8.94 -3.80
N VAL A 132 1.56 -8.38 -3.36
CA VAL A 132 1.51 -7.20 -2.47
C VAL A 132 1.11 -7.60 -1.05
N ASP A 133 1.58 -6.84 -0.08
CA ASP A 133 1.26 -7.09 1.32
C ASP A 133 -0.16 -6.67 1.65
N LEU A 134 -0.63 -5.60 1.03
CA LEU A 134 -1.99 -5.10 1.18
C LEU A 134 -2.55 -4.63 -0.16
N TYR A 135 -3.75 -5.11 -0.49
CA TYR A 135 -4.52 -4.63 -1.64
C TYR A 135 -5.82 -3.97 -1.19
N LEU A 136 -6.05 -2.74 -1.63
CA LEU A 136 -7.21 -1.94 -1.21
C LEU A 136 -8.18 -1.69 -2.36
N ILE A 137 -9.49 -1.74 -2.10
CA ILE A 137 -10.45 -1.04 -2.96
C ILE A 137 -10.21 0.47 -2.77
N HIS A 138 -9.85 1.21 -3.83
CA HIS A 138 -9.47 2.62 -3.69
C HIS A 138 -10.67 3.52 -3.35
N TRP A 139 -11.84 3.26 -3.94
CA TRP A 139 -13.09 3.95 -3.63
C TRP A 139 -14.28 2.98 -3.73
N PRO A 140 -15.37 3.17 -2.97
CA PRO A 140 -16.57 2.33 -3.06
C PRO A 140 -17.44 2.64 -4.28
N VAL A 141 -16.87 3.05 -5.42
CA VAL A 141 -17.59 3.52 -6.61
C VAL A 141 -16.92 3.00 -7.87
N GLY A 142 -17.68 2.27 -8.70
CA GLY A 142 -17.25 1.85 -10.02
C GLY A 142 -17.42 2.94 -11.08
N GLN A 143 -16.51 3.01 -12.04
CA GLN A 143 -16.54 3.94 -13.16
C GLN A 143 -15.93 3.31 -14.42
N PHE A 144 -16.65 3.32 -15.53
CA PHE A 144 -16.11 2.89 -16.82
C PHE A 144 -15.08 3.88 -17.38
N SER A 145 -14.30 3.45 -18.37
CA SER A 145 -13.27 4.29 -19.01
C SER A 145 -13.82 5.56 -19.69
N ASN A 146 -15.09 5.55 -20.08
CA ASN A 146 -15.82 6.72 -20.60
C ASN A 146 -16.35 7.67 -19.49
N LEU A 147 -15.94 7.46 -18.24
CA LEU A 147 -16.31 8.21 -17.04
C LEU A 147 -17.76 8.05 -16.57
N THR A 148 -18.54 7.18 -17.20
CA THR A 148 -19.90 6.84 -16.72
C THR A 148 -19.84 5.90 -15.51
N TYR A 149 -20.86 5.95 -14.66
CA TYR A 149 -20.94 5.11 -13.47
C TYR A 149 -21.10 3.63 -13.84
N ASP A 150 -20.26 2.81 -13.22
CA ASP A 150 -20.47 1.37 -13.12
C ASP A 150 -21.20 1.11 -11.79
N TYR A 151 -22.40 0.52 -11.89
CA TYR A 151 -23.26 0.23 -10.74
C TYR A 151 -22.92 -1.12 -10.07
N THR A 152 -21.79 -1.73 -10.42
CA THR A 152 -21.28 -2.91 -9.73
C THR A 152 -21.23 -2.66 -8.22
N ASP A 153 -21.83 -3.58 -7.48
CA ASP A 153 -21.86 -3.52 -6.02
C ASP A 153 -20.46 -3.77 -5.46
N TYR A 154 -19.99 -2.91 -4.55
CA TYR A 154 -18.71 -3.10 -3.88
C TYR A 154 -18.65 -4.41 -3.05
N VAL A 155 -19.80 -5.01 -2.73
CA VAL A 155 -19.88 -6.36 -2.15
C VAL A 155 -19.35 -7.42 -3.14
N ASP A 156 -19.66 -7.30 -4.43
CA ASP A 156 -19.16 -8.20 -5.46
C ASP A 156 -17.68 -7.93 -5.77
N THR A 157 -17.29 -6.66 -5.80
CA THR A 157 -15.87 -6.28 -5.84
C THR A 157 -15.10 -6.91 -4.66
N TRP A 158 -15.65 -6.89 -3.46
CA TRP A 158 -15.02 -7.48 -2.26
C TRP A 158 -14.84 -9.00 -2.36
N LYS A 159 -15.78 -9.72 -2.99
CA LYS A 159 -15.59 -11.14 -3.30
C LYS A 159 -14.38 -11.36 -4.23
N GLY A 160 -14.20 -10.48 -5.22
CA GLY A 160 -13.00 -10.47 -6.07
C GLY A 160 -11.71 -10.21 -5.28
N MET A 161 -11.75 -9.32 -4.28
CA MET A 161 -10.60 -9.07 -3.38
C MET A 161 -10.26 -10.32 -2.54
N ILE A 162 -11.27 -11.01 -2.02
CA ILE A 162 -11.10 -12.29 -1.30
C ILE A 162 -10.45 -13.34 -2.21
N GLU A 163 -10.86 -13.41 -3.47
CA GLU A 163 -10.25 -14.32 -4.44
C GLU A 163 -8.78 -13.97 -4.73
N ALA A 164 -8.46 -12.68 -4.88
CA ALA A 164 -7.08 -12.22 -5.02
C ALA A 164 -6.21 -12.62 -3.81
N LYS A 165 -6.76 -12.56 -2.60
CA LYS A 165 -6.09 -13.04 -1.38
C LYS A 165 -5.91 -14.56 -1.38
N LYS A 166 -6.94 -15.33 -1.75
CA LYS A 166 -6.88 -16.81 -1.85
C LYS A 166 -5.81 -17.28 -2.84
N GLN A 167 -5.65 -16.57 -3.96
CA GLN A 167 -4.60 -16.85 -4.95
C GLN A 167 -3.19 -16.43 -4.49
N GLY A 168 -3.06 -15.83 -3.30
CA GLY A 168 -1.78 -15.42 -2.72
C GLY A 168 -1.17 -14.15 -3.33
N LEU A 169 -1.89 -13.48 -4.24
CA LEU A 169 -1.49 -12.25 -4.93
C LEU A 169 -1.50 -11.04 -3.99
N ALA A 170 -2.38 -11.05 -2.99
CA ALA A 170 -2.39 -10.12 -1.88
C ALA A 170 -2.33 -10.89 -0.56
N LYS A 171 -1.50 -10.46 0.40
CA LYS A 171 -1.43 -11.13 1.72
C LYS A 171 -2.53 -10.65 2.66
N SER A 172 -2.85 -9.37 2.61
CA SER A 172 -3.99 -8.74 3.28
C SER A 172 -4.84 -7.99 2.25
N ILE A 173 -6.13 -7.82 2.56
CA ILE A 173 -7.05 -7.02 1.76
C ILE A 173 -7.75 -6.00 2.65
N GLY A 174 -8.04 -4.83 2.08
CA GLY A 174 -8.69 -3.75 2.81
C GLY A 174 -9.49 -2.83 1.89
N VAL A 175 -10.01 -1.76 2.46
CA VAL A 175 -10.81 -0.76 1.75
C VAL A 175 -10.26 0.63 1.99
N SER A 176 -10.53 1.55 1.07
CA SER A 176 -10.19 2.97 1.20
C SER A 176 -11.42 3.82 0.92
N ASN A 177 -11.59 4.88 1.71
CA ASN A 177 -12.70 5.83 1.57
C ASN A 177 -14.10 5.22 1.78
N PHE A 178 -14.19 4.11 2.53
CA PHE A 178 -15.47 3.54 2.92
C PHE A 178 -16.00 4.21 4.18
N ASN A 179 -17.30 4.45 4.23
CA ASN A 179 -18.00 4.85 5.43
C ASN A 179 -18.37 3.63 6.29
N ARG A 180 -18.86 3.90 7.51
CA ARG A 180 -19.24 2.85 8.47
C ARG A 180 -20.32 1.91 7.92
N GLN A 181 -21.35 2.42 7.27
CA GLN A 181 -22.47 1.61 6.75
C GLN A 181 -22.00 0.65 5.67
N GLN A 182 -21.08 1.08 4.80
CA GLN A 182 -20.51 0.24 3.74
C GLN A 182 -19.68 -0.90 4.34
N ILE A 183 -18.91 -0.64 5.39
CA ILE A 183 -18.12 -1.67 6.10
C ILE A 183 -19.03 -2.64 6.84
N ASP A 184 -19.99 -2.14 7.61
CA ASP A 184 -20.96 -2.98 8.33
C ASP A 184 -21.72 -3.87 7.33
N ARG A 185 -22.08 -3.36 6.14
CA ARG A 185 -22.71 -4.14 5.08
C ARG A 185 -21.83 -5.28 4.55
N LEU A 186 -20.52 -5.09 4.39
CA LEU A 186 -19.61 -6.20 4.01
C LEU A 186 -19.66 -7.32 5.05
N ILE A 187 -19.63 -6.97 6.34
CA ILE A 187 -19.66 -7.91 7.46
C ILE A 187 -21.02 -8.62 7.56
N GLU A 188 -22.12 -7.89 7.40
CA GLU A 188 -23.49 -8.43 7.44
C GLU A 188 -23.78 -9.40 6.29
N ASN A 189 -23.07 -9.27 5.16
CA ASN A 189 -23.10 -10.25 4.07
C ASN A 189 -22.24 -11.51 4.35
N GLY A 190 -21.71 -11.66 5.57
CA GLY A 190 -20.91 -12.80 5.98
C GLY A 190 -19.53 -12.87 5.34
N LEU A 191 -19.04 -11.77 4.78
CA LEU A 191 -17.73 -11.70 4.12
C LEU A 191 -16.61 -11.41 5.13
N GLU A 192 -15.39 -11.76 4.74
CA GLU A 192 -14.19 -11.46 5.53
C GLU A 192 -14.12 -9.95 5.85
N THR A 193 -13.83 -9.60 7.10
CA THR A 193 -13.70 -8.20 7.51
C THR A 193 -12.43 -7.60 6.89
N PRO A 194 -12.49 -6.40 6.27
CA PRO A 194 -11.30 -5.72 5.76
C PRO A 194 -10.22 -5.60 6.84
N ALA A 195 -8.95 -5.86 6.51
CA ALA A 195 -7.86 -5.74 7.49
C ALA A 195 -7.53 -4.26 7.81
N VAL A 196 -7.75 -3.38 6.83
CA VAL A 196 -7.42 -1.95 6.87
C VAL A 196 -8.55 -1.13 6.26
N LEU A 197 -8.84 0.01 6.87
CA LEU A 197 -9.55 1.13 6.25
C LEU A 197 -8.58 2.30 6.07
N GLN A 198 -8.20 2.61 4.83
CA GLN A 198 -7.43 3.82 4.53
C GLN A 198 -8.39 4.99 4.33
N VAL A 199 -8.26 6.03 5.14
CA VAL A 199 -9.11 7.23 5.09
C VAL A 199 -8.27 8.45 5.44
N GLU A 200 -8.70 9.61 4.93
CA GLU A 200 -8.14 10.88 5.37
C GLU A 200 -8.42 11.09 6.87
N VAL A 201 -7.35 11.20 7.66
CA VAL A 201 -7.43 11.53 9.08
C VAL A 201 -6.68 12.83 9.30
N THR A 202 -7.42 13.91 9.54
CA THR A 202 -6.86 15.17 10.05
C THR A 202 -7.43 15.48 11.43
N ASN A 203 -6.78 16.40 12.15
CA ASN A 203 -7.28 16.92 13.42
C ASN A 203 -8.66 17.60 13.31
N TYR A 204 -9.08 17.97 12.10
CA TYR A 204 -10.36 18.64 11.84
C TYR A 204 -11.49 17.69 11.41
N TYR A 205 -11.17 16.56 10.77
CA TYR A 205 -12.17 15.71 10.08
C TYR A 205 -12.61 14.45 10.83
N THR A 206 -12.15 14.21 12.06
CA THR A 206 -12.46 12.96 12.78
C THR A 206 -13.31 13.18 14.03
N THR A 207 -14.60 12.81 13.93
CA THR A 207 -15.52 12.74 15.07
C THR A 207 -15.11 11.63 16.05
N GLY A 208 -15.36 11.82 17.35
CA GLY A 208 -14.99 10.85 18.39
C GLY A 208 -15.65 9.47 18.20
N SER A 209 -16.86 9.43 17.64
CA SER A 209 -17.59 8.19 17.36
C SER A 209 -16.91 7.37 16.26
N PHE A 210 -16.42 8.00 15.19
CA PHE A 210 -15.71 7.31 14.11
C PHE A 210 -14.39 6.72 14.60
N LYS A 211 -13.59 7.47 15.38
CA LYS A 211 -12.36 6.94 16.00
C LYS A 211 -12.63 5.71 16.87
N SER A 212 -13.73 5.70 17.63
CA SER A 212 -14.09 4.57 18.49
C SER A 212 -14.56 3.33 17.71
N PHE A 213 -15.18 3.51 16.54
CA PHE A 213 -15.53 2.42 15.62
C PHE A 213 -14.26 1.79 15.03
N LEU A 214 -13.35 2.62 14.54
CA LEU A 214 -12.07 2.19 13.97
C LEU A 214 -11.24 1.39 14.98
N LYS A 215 -11.01 1.93 16.18
CA LYS A 215 -10.24 1.24 17.24
C LYS A 215 -10.78 -0.13 17.65
N ARG A 216 -12.07 -0.43 17.44
CA ARG A 216 -12.67 -1.70 17.85
C ARG A 216 -12.72 -2.74 16.73
N ARG A 217 -12.54 -2.35 15.46
CA ARG A 217 -12.81 -3.25 14.32
C ARG A 217 -11.85 -3.12 13.13
N LEU A 218 -11.01 -2.08 13.02
CA LEU A 218 -10.18 -1.83 11.82
C LEU A 218 -8.89 -1.07 12.14
N HIS A 219 -7.82 -1.33 11.39
CA HIS A 219 -6.64 -0.46 11.40
C HIS A 219 -6.83 0.69 10.41
N THR A 220 -6.50 1.91 10.84
CA THR A 220 -6.52 3.09 9.98
C THR A 220 -5.14 3.68 9.82
N TYR A 221 -4.77 3.92 8.57
CA TYR A 221 -3.61 4.70 8.18
C TYR A 221 -4.07 5.83 7.27
N SER A 222 -3.50 7.02 7.44
CA SER A 222 -3.71 8.17 6.56
C SER A 222 -2.35 8.53 5.95
N PRO A 223 -2.18 8.53 4.62
CA PRO A 223 -1.07 9.26 4.04
C PRO A 223 -1.23 10.74 4.41
N CYS A 224 -0.15 11.38 4.88
CA CYS A 224 -0.17 12.82 5.16
C CYS A 224 -0.60 13.59 3.90
N ARG A 225 -1.47 14.59 4.08
CA ARG A 225 -2.02 15.43 3.01
C ARG A 225 -0.91 15.97 2.10
N CYS A 226 -1.00 15.70 0.79
CA CYS A 226 -0.38 16.55 -0.22
C CYS A 226 -1.33 17.75 -0.41
N SER A 227 -0.96 18.89 0.15
CA SER A 227 -1.63 20.18 -0.06
C SER A 227 -1.33 20.76 -1.42
#